data_AF-A0A1M6HXD6-F1
#
_entry.id   AF-A0A1M6HXD6-F1
#
_cell.length_a   1.000
_cell.length_b   1.000
_cell.length_c   1.000
_cell.angle_alpha   90.00
_cell.angle_beta   90.00
_cell.angle_gamma   90.00
#
_symmetry.space_group_name_H-M   'P 1'
#
loop_
_entity.id
_entity.type
_entity.pdbx_description
1 polymer ?
#
loop_
_entity_poly.entity_id
_entity_poly.type
_entity_poly.pdbx_seq_one_letter_code
_entity_poly.pdbx_strand_id
1 'polypeptide(L)'
;MLADIASFHYQEFNGNKTFRLRLRSGQKVTLAHNDTFCPADDIVALAADFRKQAADFSTDRSVGITREKTFFEKPVASVVGWLIVAGLCYFSWHLLTHGVKDGKWGSVFMIYGNGLTYLGAWFAARQNKAEASGAND
;
A
#
# COMPACT_ATOMS: atom_id res chain seq x y z
N MET A 1 12.15 1.68 -24.59
CA MET A 1 12.12 0.75 -23.44
C MET A 1 11.80 1.41 -22.08
N LEU A 2 12.46 2.47 -21.60
CA LEU A 2 11.94 3.26 -20.45
C LEU A 2 10.97 4.38 -20.87
N ALA A 3 11.18 4.99 -22.04
CA ALA A 3 10.31 6.05 -22.57
C ALA A 3 8.86 5.61 -22.82
N ASP A 4 8.65 4.31 -23.01
CA ASP A 4 7.33 3.70 -23.26
C ASP A 4 6.52 3.54 -21.97
N ILE A 5 7.16 3.71 -20.80
CA ILE A 5 6.52 3.61 -19.50
C ILE A 5 5.92 4.98 -19.16
N ALA A 6 4.63 5.00 -18.88
CA ALA A 6 3.92 6.20 -18.45
C ALA A 6 4.00 6.36 -16.92
N SER A 7 3.78 5.26 -16.21
CA SER A 7 3.75 5.24 -14.75
C SER A 7 4.11 3.88 -14.16
N PHE A 8 4.50 3.89 -12.89
CA PHE A 8 4.74 2.69 -12.11
C PHE A 8 4.05 2.76 -10.74
N HIS A 9 3.74 1.59 -10.19
CA HIS A 9 3.06 1.42 -8.92
C HIS A 9 3.68 0.23 -8.17
N TYR A 10 4.17 0.47 -6.96
CA TYR A 10 4.57 -0.58 -6.03
C TYR A 10 3.64 -0.56 -4.82
N GLN A 11 3.15 -1.73 -4.41
CA GLN A 11 2.35 -1.90 -3.22
C GLN A 11 2.69 -3.20 -2.51
N GLU A 12 2.88 -3.08 -1.20
CA GLU A 12 2.97 -4.18 -0.26
C GLU A 12 1.79 -4.10 0.70
N PHE A 13 0.98 -5.14 0.74
CA PHE A 13 -0.15 -5.22 1.65
C PHE A 13 -0.46 -6.66 2.01
N ASN A 14 -0.53 -6.94 3.31
CA ASN A 14 -0.88 -8.26 3.86
C ASN A 14 -0.01 -9.39 3.31
N GLY A 15 1.32 -9.18 3.25
CA GLY A 15 2.28 -10.15 2.70
C GLY A 15 2.30 -10.23 1.17
N ASN A 16 1.36 -9.60 0.47
CA ASN A 16 1.35 -9.57 -0.98
C ASN A 16 2.11 -8.35 -1.51
N LYS A 17 3.12 -8.60 -2.35
CA LYS A 17 3.93 -7.58 -3.00
C LYS A 17 3.61 -7.55 -4.49
N THR A 18 3.23 -6.37 -4.97
CA THR A 18 2.87 -6.14 -6.36
C THR A 18 3.61 -4.95 -6.94
N PHE A 19 4.20 -5.15 -8.10
CA PHE A 19 4.82 -4.12 -8.91
C PHE A 19 4.10 -4.03 -10.26
N ARG A 20 3.58 -2.87 -10.61
CA ARG A 20 2.81 -2.65 -11.83
C ARG A 20 3.41 -1.52 -12.64
N LEU A 21 3.56 -1.77 -13.93
CA LEU A 21 3.95 -0.80 -14.94
C LEU A 21 2.76 -0.50 -15.84
N ARG A 22 2.55 0.77 -16.15
CA ARG A 22 1.60 1.20 -17.17
C ARG A 22 2.37 1.78 -18.34
N LEU A 23 2.20 1.19 -19.50
CA LEU A 23 2.79 1.68 -20.75
C LEU A 23 1.95 2.82 -21.31
N ARG A 24 2.58 3.69 -22.11
CA ARG A 24 1.90 4.76 -22.86
C ARG A 24 0.89 4.22 -23.88
N SER A 25 1.09 2.98 -24.34
CA SER A 25 0.12 2.23 -25.15
C SER A 25 -1.17 1.88 -24.40
N GLY A 26 -1.23 2.07 -23.08
CA GLY A 26 -2.34 1.69 -22.22
C GLY A 26 -2.25 0.28 -21.65
N GLN A 27 -1.32 -0.54 -22.14
CA GLN A 27 -1.07 -1.88 -21.60
C GLN A 27 -0.54 -1.81 -20.15
N LYS A 28 -1.02 -2.72 -19.31
CA LYS A 28 -0.60 -2.86 -17.92
C LYS A 28 0.17 -4.16 -17.75
N VAL A 29 1.37 -4.06 -17.20
CA VAL A 29 2.20 -5.21 -16.82
C VAL A 29 2.20 -5.29 -15.31
N THR A 30 1.74 -6.39 -14.73
CA THR A 30 1.74 -6.59 -13.27
C THR A 30 2.64 -7.76 -12.93
N LEU A 31 3.61 -7.52 -12.07
CA LEU A 31 4.46 -8.50 -11.42
C LEU A 31 3.95 -8.65 -9.99
N ALA A 32 3.63 -9.87 -9.58
CA ALA A 32 3.26 -10.20 -8.22
C ALA A 32 4.26 -11.21 -7.66
N HIS A 33 4.49 -11.16 -6.35
CA HIS A 33 5.31 -12.16 -5.69
C HIS A 33 4.69 -13.55 -5.90
N ASN A 34 5.54 -14.54 -6.20
CA ASN A 34 5.12 -15.91 -6.37
C ASN A 34 6.05 -16.82 -5.56
N ASP A 35 5.60 -17.15 -4.35
CA ASP A 35 6.32 -18.00 -3.40
C ASP A 35 6.67 -19.38 -3.98
N THR A 36 5.93 -19.83 -5.00
CA THR A 36 6.15 -21.16 -5.62
C THR A 36 7.38 -21.18 -6.52
N PHE A 37 7.73 -20.05 -7.15
CA PHE A 37 8.79 -19.99 -8.15
C PHE A 37 10.00 -19.15 -7.71
N CYS A 38 9.83 -18.23 -6.77
CA CYS A 38 10.93 -17.39 -6.28
C CYS A 38 10.74 -17.07 -4.78
N PRO A 39 11.30 -17.89 -3.87
CA PRO A 39 11.23 -17.64 -2.42
C PRO A 39 12.14 -16.49 -1.97
N ALA A 40 13.10 -16.09 -2.82
CA ALA A 40 13.87 -14.86 -2.62
C ALA A 40 13.01 -13.68 -3.07
N ASP A 41 12.70 -12.79 -2.13
CA ASP A 41 11.80 -11.66 -2.37
C ASP A 41 12.56 -10.43 -2.88
N ASP A 42 12.75 -10.39 -4.21
CA ASP A 42 13.49 -9.31 -4.87
C ASP A 42 12.59 -8.19 -5.40
N ILE A 43 11.25 -8.27 -5.22
CA ILE A 43 10.33 -7.25 -5.76
C ILE A 43 10.56 -5.88 -5.10
N VAL A 44 10.90 -5.87 -3.81
CA VAL A 44 11.24 -4.63 -3.09
C VAL A 44 12.48 -3.98 -3.68
N ALA A 45 13.54 -4.77 -3.89
CA ALA A 45 14.79 -4.31 -4.48
C ALA A 45 14.58 -3.82 -5.92
N LEU A 46 13.82 -4.56 -6.73
CA LEU A 46 13.43 -4.17 -8.07
C LEU A 46 12.69 -2.83 -8.09
N ALA A 47 11.73 -2.63 -7.18
CA ALA A 47 10.99 -1.38 -7.09
C ALA A 47 11.89 -0.20 -6.68
N ALA A 48 12.84 -0.43 -5.78
CA ALA A 48 13.81 0.57 -5.36
C ALA A 48 14.77 0.97 -6.49
N ASP A 49 15.31 -0.02 -7.21
CA ASP A 49 16.21 0.21 -8.34
C ASP A 49 15.49 0.87 -9.51
N PHE A 50 14.26 0.45 -9.81
CA PHE A 50 13.45 1.09 -10.83
C PHE A 50 13.14 2.55 -10.47
N ARG A 51 12.87 2.85 -9.20
CA ARG A 51 12.63 4.23 -8.74
C ARG A 51 13.86 5.11 -8.94
N LYS A 52 15.07 4.60 -8.68
CA LYS A 52 16.32 5.32 -8.95
C LYS A 52 16.49 5.60 -10.44
N GLN A 53 16.37 4.57 -11.28
CA GLN A 53 16.48 4.71 -12.73
C GLN A 53 15.42 5.65 -13.32
N ALA A 54 14.19 5.63 -12.79
CA ALA A 54 13.13 6.54 -13.23
C ALA A 54 13.40 7.99 -12.83
N ALA A 55 14.02 8.25 -11.67
CA ALA A 55 14.44 9.58 -11.26
C ALA A 55 15.57 10.11 -12.15
N ASP A 56 16.58 9.28 -12.42
CA ASP A 56 17.70 9.64 -13.28
C ASP A 56 17.23 9.94 -14.71
N PHE A 57 16.33 9.10 -15.25
CA PHE A 57 15.77 9.27 -16.59
C PHE A 57 14.92 10.54 -16.76
N SER A 58 14.27 10.99 -15.67
CA SER A 58 13.44 12.20 -15.67
C SER A 58 14.26 13.48 -15.66
N THR A 59 15.51 13.42 -15.19
CA THR A 59 16.44 14.56 -15.19
C THR A 59 17.02 14.82 -16.58
N ASP A 60 17.27 13.76 -17.35
CA ASP A 60 17.90 13.84 -18.68
C ASP A 60 16.92 14.03 -19.85
N ARG A 61 15.62 13.77 -19.68
CA ARG A 61 14.63 13.80 -20.77
C ARG A 61 13.30 14.42 -20.34
N SER A 62 12.61 15.08 -21.28
CA SER A 62 11.29 15.69 -21.09
C SER A 62 10.13 14.68 -20.87
N VAL A 63 10.43 13.39 -20.79
CA VAL A 63 9.46 12.31 -20.63
C VAL A 63 9.55 11.78 -19.20
N GLY A 64 8.86 12.43 -18.27
CA GLY A 64 8.82 12.03 -16.86
C GLY A 64 8.00 10.75 -16.64
N ILE A 65 8.58 9.76 -15.96
CA ILE A 65 7.88 8.57 -15.49
C ILE A 65 7.26 8.90 -14.12
N THR A 66 5.94 8.81 -14.00
CA THR A 66 5.26 9.23 -12.76
C THR A 66 5.00 8.03 -11.83
N ARG A 67 5.30 8.17 -10.54
CA ARG A 67 4.87 7.21 -9.51
C ARG A 67 3.37 7.35 -9.25
N GLU A 68 2.61 6.27 -9.38
CA GLU A 68 1.21 6.26 -8.97
C GLU A 68 1.09 6.14 -7.45
N LYS A 69 0.20 6.96 -6.86
CA LYS A 69 -0.10 6.89 -5.43
C LYS A 69 -0.78 5.57 -5.08
N THR A 70 -0.32 4.92 -4.02
CA THR A 70 -0.96 3.71 -3.50
C THR A 70 -2.35 4.03 -2.95
N PHE A 71 -3.19 3.02 -2.72
CA PHE A 71 -4.52 3.23 -2.14
C PHE A 71 -4.42 4.03 -0.82
N PHE A 72 -3.49 3.67 0.06
CA PHE A 72 -3.28 4.29 1.37
C PHE A 72 -2.80 5.75 1.33
N GLU A 73 -2.24 6.18 0.20
CA GLU A 73 -1.81 7.57 -0.01
C GLU A 73 -2.93 8.47 -0.55
N LYS A 74 -4.07 7.90 -0.97
CA LYS A 74 -5.21 8.65 -1.49
C LYS A 74 -6.10 9.16 -0.34
N PRO A 75 -6.80 10.30 -0.52
CA PRO A 75 -7.72 10.83 0.50
C PRO A 75 -8.85 9.83 0.84
N VAL A 76 -9.23 8.95 -0.10
CA VAL A 76 -10.21 7.88 0.13
C VAL A 76 -9.75 6.95 1.26
N ALA A 77 -8.47 6.60 1.35
CA ALA A 77 -7.98 5.74 2.42
C ALA A 77 -8.06 6.40 3.80
N SER A 78 -7.98 7.73 3.88
CA SER A 78 -8.23 8.46 5.12
C SER A 78 -9.68 8.36 5.57
N VAL A 79 -10.63 8.47 4.64
CA VAL A 79 -12.07 8.29 4.95
C VAL A 79 -12.31 6.86 5.44
N VAL A 80 -11.80 5.86 4.73
CA VAL A 80 -11.94 4.45 5.10
C VAL A 80 -11.26 4.15 6.44
N GLY A 81 -10.08 4.73 6.70
CA GLY A 81 -9.38 4.59 7.98
C GLY A 81 -10.21 5.11 9.15
N TRP A 82 -10.80 6.31 9.03
CA TRP A 82 -11.69 6.85 10.06
C TRP A 82 -12.96 6.03 10.26
N LEU A 83 -13.55 5.49 9.18
CA LEU A 83 -14.69 4.57 9.29
C LEU A 83 -14.34 3.30 10.05
N ILE A 84 -13.15 2.72 9.81
CA ILE A 84 -12.67 1.55 10.54
C ILE A 84 -12.47 1.90 12.02
N VAL A 85 -11.84 3.04 12.35
CA VAL A 85 -11.68 3.48 13.75
C VAL A 85 -13.04 3.64 14.42
N ALA A 86 -13.98 4.36 13.80
CA ALA A 86 -15.32 4.56 14.37
C ALA A 86 -16.06 3.22 14.56
N GLY A 87 -15.96 2.31 13.59
CA GLY A 87 -16.52 0.97 13.67
C GLY A 87 -15.91 0.14 14.80
N LEU A 88 -14.59 0.19 15.00
CA LEU A 88 -13.90 -0.50 16.10
C LEU A 88 -14.28 0.10 17.46
N CYS A 89 -14.42 1.42 17.59
CA CYS A 89 -14.89 2.07 18.82
C CYS A 89 -16.32 1.64 19.16
N TYR A 90 -17.22 1.66 18.17
CA TYR A 90 -18.60 1.19 18.34
C TYR A 90 -18.67 -0.29 18.71
N PHE A 91 -17.90 -1.13 18.02
CA PHE A 91 -17.84 -2.56 18.31
C PHE A 91 -17.30 -2.83 19.71
N SER A 92 -16.25 -2.11 20.14
CA SER A 92 -15.72 -2.19 21.51
C SER A 92 -16.77 -1.81 22.54
N TRP A 93 -17.50 -0.72 22.32
CA TRP A 93 -18.62 -0.29 23.17
C TRP A 93 -19.72 -1.36 23.25
N HIS A 94 -20.08 -1.96 22.12
CA HIS A 94 -21.07 -3.04 22.06
C HIS A 94 -20.62 -4.27 22.85
N LEU A 95 -19.36 -4.69 22.73
CA LEU A 95 -18.82 -5.82 23.50
C LEU A 95 -18.79 -5.54 25.01
N LEU A 96 -18.46 -4.31 25.42
CA LEU A 96 -18.48 -3.90 26.82
C LEU A 96 -19.89 -3.94 27.43
N THR A 97 -20.91 -3.58 26.64
CA THR A 97 -22.30 -3.47 27.12
C THR A 97 -23.08 -4.78 27.03
N HIS A 98 -22.79 -5.64 26.05
CA HIS A 98 -23.54 -6.88 25.78
C HIS A 98 -22.75 -8.16 26.05
N GLY A 99 -21.45 -8.05 26.35
CA GLY A 99 -20.55 -9.18 26.52
C GLY A 99 -20.23 -9.91 25.22
N VAL A 100 -19.36 -10.92 25.32
CA VAL A 100 -19.01 -11.81 24.21
C VAL A 100 -19.66 -13.15 24.46
N LYS A 101 -20.41 -13.68 23.48
CA LYS A 101 -20.93 -15.05 23.55
C LYS A 101 -19.77 -16.05 23.52
N ASP A 102 -19.83 -17.08 24.36
CA ASP A 102 -18.82 -18.13 24.38
C ASP A 102 -18.62 -18.75 22.99
N GLY A 103 -17.35 -19.01 22.64
CA GLY A 103 -16.94 -19.50 21.34
C GLY A 103 -16.82 -18.44 20.23
N LYS A 104 -17.23 -17.18 20.45
CA LYS A 104 -17.12 -16.11 19.42
C LYS A 104 -15.82 -15.29 19.48
N TRP A 105 -14.92 -15.60 20.41
CA TRP A 105 -13.64 -14.91 20.55
C TRP A 105 -12.78 -14.94 19.28
N GLY A 106 -12.82 -16.02 18.50
CA GLY A 106 -12.12 -16.10 17.21
C GLY A 106 -12.55 -15.04 16.21
N SER A 107 -13.87 -14.77 16.11
CA SER A 107 -14.39 -13.71 15.24
C SER A 107 -14.01 -12.32 15.73
N VAL A 108 -13.99 -12.11 17.05
CA VAL A 108 -13.53 -10.85 17.65
C VAL A 108 -12.08 -10.59 17.27
N PHE A 109 -11.19 -11.57 17.47
CA PHE A 109 -9.78 -11.44 17.07
C PHE A 109 -9.60 -11.20 15.57
N MET A 110 -10.39 -11.82 14.71
CA MET A 110 -10.34 -11.53 13.27
C MET A 110 -10.72 -10.09 12.93
N ILE A 111 -11.76 -9.54 13.56
CA ILE A 111 -12.21 -8.16 13.31
C ILE A 111 -11.10 -7.17 13.72
N TYR A 112 -10.57 -7.32 14.94
CA TYR A 112 -9.48 -6.46 15.41
C TYR A 112 -8.20 -6.69 14.60
N GLY A 113 -7.85 -7.92 14.28
CA GLY A 113 -6.67 -8.26 13.47
C GLY A 113 -6.72 -7.57 12.11
N ASN A 114 -7.79 -7.75 11.34
CA ASN A 114 -7.94 -7.10 10.04
C ASN A 114 -7.97 -5.56 10.16
N GLY A 115 -8.66 -5.03 11.17
CA GLY A 115 -8.70 -3.59 11.43
C GLY A 115 -7.31 -3.02 11.72
N LEU A 116 -6.53 -3.68 12.59
CA LEU A 116 -5.17 -3.29 12.93
C LEU A 116 -4.22 -3.40 11.73
N THR A 117 -4.31 -4.46 10.92
CA THR A 117 -3.51 -4.60 9.70
C THR A 117 -3.78 -3.44 8.72
N TYR A 118 -5.05 -3.06 8.54
CA TYR A 118 -5.40 -1.91 7.72
C TYR A 118 -4.86 -0.60 8.31
N LEU A 119 -5.08 -0.35 9.60
CA LEU A 119 -4.63 0.87 10.27
C LEU A 119 -3.12 1.00 10.28
N GLY A 120 -2.39 -0.10 10.42
CA GLY A 120 -0.92 -0.14 10.32
C GLY A 120 -0.45 0.29 8.93
N ALA A 121 -1.01 -0.29 7.87
CA ALA A 121 -0.68 0.10 6.49
C ALA A 121 -1.04 1.56 6.20
N TRP A 122 -2.17 2.04 6.71
CA TRP A 122 -2.58 3.44 6.58
C TRP A 122 -1.65 4.40 7.32
N PHE A 123 -1.22 4.06 8.53
CA PHE A 123 -0.31 4.87 9.33
C PHE A 123 1.08 4.94 8.71
N ALA A 124 1.64 3.81 8.29
CA ALA A 124 2.93 3.74 7.60
C ALA A 124 2.94 4.60 6.31
N ALA A 125 1.87 4.55 5.52
CA ALA A 125 1.75 5.39 4.33
C ALA A 125 1.74 6.91 4.65
N ARG A 126 1.24 7.30 5.82
CA ARG A 126 1.23 8.71 6.26
C ARG A 126 2.60 9.16 6.78
N GLN A 127 3.34 8.30 7.49
CA GLN A 127 4.70 8.59 7.93
C GLN A 127 5.64 8.81 6.74
N ASN A 128 5.61 7.90 5.76
CA ASN A 128 6.39 8.03 4.53
C ASN A 128 6.07 9.31 3.75
N LYS A 129 4.83 9.81 3.85
CA LYS A 129 4.43 11.09 3.25
C LYS A 129 5.03 12.28 4.02
N ALA A 130 5.06 12.21 5.36
CA ALA A 130 5.62 13.25 6.20
C ALA A 130 7.14 13.39 6.01
N GLU A 131 7.86 12.28 5.94
CA GLU A 131 9.30 12.24 5.65
C GLU A 131 9.62 12.80 4.26
N ALA A 132 8.82 12.43 3.25
CA ALA A 132 8.99 12.95 1.89
C ALA A 132 8.67 14.45 1.76
N SER A 133 7.83 15.02 2.64
CA SER A 133 7.57 16.46 2.68
C SER A 133 8.57 17.25 3.51
N GLY A 134 9.18 16.64 4.54
CA GLY A 134 10.19 17.30 5.39
C GLY A 134 11.61 17.28 4.82
N ALA A 135 11.87 16.51 3.75
CA ALA A 135 13.15 16.49 3.04
C ALA A 135 13.31 17.64 2.01
N ASN A 136 12.37 18.58 1.97
CA ASN A 136 12.36 19.74 1.06
C ASN A 136 12.46 21.09 1.79
N ASP A 137 12.76 21.09 3.10
CA ASP A 137 13.02 22.29 3.90
C ASP A 137 14.53 22.42 4.23
#